data_AF-A0A261S487-F1
#
_entry.id   AF-A0A261S487-F1
#
_cell.length_a   1.000
_cell.length_b   1.000
_cell.length_c   1.000
_cell.angle_alpha   90.00
_cell.angle_beta   90.00
_cell.angle_gamma   90.00
#
_symmetry.space_group_name_H-M   'P 1'
#
loop_
_entity.id
_entity.type
_entity.pdbx_description
1 polymer ?
#
loop_
_entity_poly.entity_id
_entity_poly.type
_entity_poly.pdbx_seq_one_letter_code
_entity_poly.pdbx_strand_id
1 'polypeptide(L)'
;MNKPMILTGDEAVPAMPMTDAQVNHLRRLLAWLRCEYTLDEDMQRGLLQGVSESVRMGYTTPERGWHLIQERADFINRCPAYVRQAVKMLTKALREHDRQAGVVDAEGSR
;
A
#
# COMPACT_ATOMS: atom_id res chain seq x y z
N MET A 1 -7.15 22.18 14.55
CA MET A 1 -6.74 20.94 15.23
C MET A 1 -7.19 19.78 14.36
N ASN A 2 -6.27 18.92 13.92
CA ASN A 2 -6.63 17.74 13.13
C ASN A 2 -7.39 16.74 14.02
N LYS A 3 -8.40 16.09 13.45
CA LYS A 3 -9.16 15.05 14.14
C LYS A 3 -8.24 13.83 14.38
N PRO A 4 -8.15 13.29 15.60
CA PRO A 4 -7.21 12.20 15.88
C PRO A 4 -7.58 10.93 15.10
N MET A 5 -6.57 10.26 14.54
CA MET A 5 -6.75 8.90 14.01
C MET A 5 -7.05 7.95 15.17
N ILE A 6 -8.11 7.16 15.06
CA ILE A 6 -8.49 6.17 16.06
C ILE A 6 -8.21 4.78 15.52
N LEU A 7 -7.37 4.02 16.20
CA LEU A 7 -7.27 2.58 15.97
C LEU A 7 -8.48 1.93 16.63
N THR A 8 -9.42 1.45 15.81
CA THR A 8 -10.55 0.67 16.30
C THR A 8 -10.04 -0.69 16.76
N GLY A 9 -10.21 -1.01 18.04
CA GLY A 9 -9.98 -2.34 18.56
C GLY A 9 -11.29 -3.14 18.66
N ASP A 10 -11.25 -4.24 19.41
CA ASP A 10 -12.38 -5.15 19.67
C ASP A 10 -12.81 -5.08 21.15
N GLU A 11 -13.62 -6.03 21.60
CA GLU A 11 -14.07 -6.09 23.01
C GLU A 11 -12.91 -6.18 24.01
N ALA A 12 -11.74 -6.66 23.58
CA ALA A 12 -10.55 -6.80 24.42
C ALA A 12 -9.57 -5.61 24.31
N VAL A 13 -9.66 -4.83 23.23
CA VAL A 13 -8.77 -3.69 22.97
C VAL A 13 -9.61 -2.42 22.73
N PRO A 14 -9.62 -1.45 23.66
CA PRO A 14 -10.40 -0.24 23.47
C PRO A 14 -9.89 0.58 22.28
N ALA A 15 -10.76 1.43 21.73
CA ALA A 15 -10.38 2.37 20.68
C ALA A 15 -9.27 3.32 21.19
N MET A 16 -8.12 3.32 20.51
CA MET A 16 -6.94 4.09 20.94
C MET A 16 -6.71 5.28 20.00
N PRO A 17 -6.78 6.53 20.51
CA PRO A 17 -6.38 7.69 19.73
C PRO A 17 -4.86 7.69 19.53
N MET A 18 -4.43 7.95 18.29
CA MET A 18 -3.03 8.10 17.95
C MET A 18 -2.62 9.56 17.99
N THR A 19 -1.39 9.83 18.43
CA THR A 19 -0.74 11.13 18.29
C THR A 19 -0.24 11.35 16.85
N ASP A 20 -0.02 12.61 16.45
CA ASP A 20 0.53 12.95 15.13
C ASP A 20 1.88 12.26 14.87
N ALA A 21 2.71 12.10 15.90
CA ALA A 21 3.97 11.37 15.79
C ALA A 21 3.75 9.89 15.47
N GLN A 22 2.80 9.23 16.16
CA GLN A 22 2.45 7.84 15.90
C GLN A 22 1.86 7.66 14.49
N VAL A 23 1.02 8.58 14.03
CA VAL A 23 0.49 8.60 12.65
C VAL A 23 1.63 8.72 11.63
N ASN A 24 2.60 9.60 11.87
CA ASN A 24 3.77 9.75 11.01
C ASN A 24 4.65 8.49 10.98
N HIS A 25 4.86 7.83 12.12
CA HIS A 25 5.57 6.56 12.16
C HIS A 25 4.82 5.45 11.42
N LEU A 26 3.49 5.38 11.57
CA LEU A 26 2.66 4.45 10.82
C LEU A 26 2.77 4.69 9.31
N ARG A 27 2.77 5.94 8.86
CA ARG A 27 2.95 6.29 7.44
C ARG A 27 4.27 5.73 6.89
N ARG A 28 5.38 5.92 7.62
CA ARG A 28 6.71 5.41 7.23
C ARG A 28 6.76 3.88 7.23
N LEU A 29 6.19 3.25 8.25
CA LEU A 29 6.14 1.79 8.35
C LEU A 29 5.36 1.17 7.18
N LEU A 30 4.18 1.72 6.88
CA LEU A 30 3.36 1.24 5.77
C LEU A 30 4.03 1.48 4.41
N ALA A 31 4.72 2.61 4.23
CA ALA A 31 5.52 2.85 3.03
C ALA A 31 6.63 1.80 2.85
N TRP A 32 7.37 1.49 3.92
CA TRP A 32 8.41 0.46 3.89
C TRP A 32 7.85 -0.94 3.59
N LEU A 33 6.74 -1.33 4.23
CA LEU A 33 6.08 -2.62 3.98
C LEU A 33 5.61 -2.81 2.54
N ARG A 34 5.22 -1.73 1.86
CA ARG A 34 4.83 -1.77 0.44
C ARG A 34 6.01 -2.07 -0.46
N CYS A 35 7.14 -1.42 -0.22
CA CYS A 35 8.37 -1.63 -0.98
C CYS A 35 8.94 -3.04 -0.78
N GLU A 36 8.95 -3.52 0.46
CA GLU A 36 9.67 -4.74 0.81
C GLU A 36 8.84 -6.02 0.70
N TYR A 37 7.53 -5.98 0.98
CA TYR A 37 6.79 -7.23 1.24
C TYR A 37 5.45 -7.40 0.52
N THR A 38 4.73 -6.31 0.21
CA THR A 38 3.31 -6.46 -0.12
C THR A 38 2.84 -5.86 -1.44
N LEU A 39 3.60 -4.95 -2.09
CA LEU A 39 3.18 -4.12 -3.24
C LEU A 39 1.72 -3.62 -3.13
N ASP A 40 1.51 -2.32 -2.95
CA ASP A 40 0.14 -1.80 -3.00
C ASP A 40 -0.48 -1.90 -4.42
N GLU A 41 -1.79 -1.62 -4.51
CA GLU A 41 -2.56 -1.71 -5.76
C GLU A 41 -2.03 -0.77 -6.86
N ASP A 42 -1.41 0.35 -6.49
CA ASP A 42 -0.84 1.30 -7.46
C ASP A 42 0.49 0.75 -8.01
N MET A 43 1.34 0.19 -7.15
CA MET A 43 2.60 -0.46 -7.55
C MET A 43 2.36 -1.71 -8.40
N GLN A 44 1.34 -2.53 -8.06
CA GLN A 44 0.95 -3.70 -8.86
C GLN A 44 0.52 -3.29 -10.27
N ARG A 45 -0.27 -2.21 -10.38
CA ARG A 45 -0.66 -1.65 -11.69
C ARG A 45 0.56 -1.19 -12.48
N GLY A 46 1.49 -0.48 -11.85
CA GLY A 46 2.73 -0.03 -12.47
C GLY A 46 3.58 -1.20 -13.00
N LEU A 47 3.69 -2.28 -12.22
CA LEU A 47 4.39 -3.50 -12.65
C LEU A 47 3.75 -4.12 -13.90
N LEU A 48 2.44 -4.31 -13.88
CA LEU A 48 1.71 -4.91 -15.00
C LEU A 48 1.81 -4.04 -16.26
N GLN A 49 1.67 -2.72 -16.11
CA GLN A 49 1.84 -1.77 -17.22
C GLN A 49 3.27 -1.82 -17.77
N GLY A 50 4.28 -1.79 -16.91
CA GLY A 50 5.68 -1.84 -17.33
C GLY A 50 6.03 -3.13 -18.09
N VAL A 51 5.54 -4.28 -17.62
CA VAL A 51 5.74 -5.57 -18.32
C VAL A 51 5.00 -5.58 -19.66
N SER A 52 3.74 -5.15 -19.68
CA SER A 52 2.94 -5.08 -20.91
C SER A 52 3.62 -4.20 -21.97
N GLU A 53 4.13 -3.03 -21.57
CA GLU A 53 4.84 -2.13 -22.49
C GLU A 53 6.18 -2.70 -22.95
N SER A 54 6.90 -3.40 -22.09
CA SER A 54 8.15 -4.06 -22.46
C SER A 54 7.92 -5.15 -23.51
N VAL A 55 6.81 -5.89 -23.43
CA VAL A 55 6.42 -6.87 -24.46
C VAL A 55 6.04 -6.16 -25.76
N ARG A 56 5.22 -5.11 -25.67
CA ARG A 56 4.78 -4.34 -26.85
C ARG A 56 5.95 -3.73 -27.62
N MET A 57 6.97 -3.25 -26.91
CA MET A 57 8.17 -2.65 -27.49
C MET A 57 9.21 -3.67 -27.97
N GLY A 58 9.00 -4.96 -27.73
CA GLY A 58 9.95 -6.01 -28.09
C GLY A 58 11.19 -6.09 -27.18
N TYR A 59 11.18 -5.45 -26.02
CA TYR A 59 12.26 -5.56 -25.02
C TYR A 59 12.23 -6.89 -24.25
N THR A 60 11.09 -7.59 -24.28
CA THR A 60 10.94 -8.94 -23.71
C THR A 60 9.89 -9.75 -24.47
N THR A 61 9.89 -11.08 -24.29
CA THR A 61 8.86 -11.95 -24.87
C THR A 61 7.65 -12.05 -23.94
N PRO A 62 6.44 -12.39 -24.44
CA PRO A 62 5.26 -12.60 -23.60
C PRO A 62 5.50 -13.63 -22.48
N GLU A 63 6.20 -14.72 -22.77
CA GLU A 63 6.49 -15.80 -21.83
C GLU A 63 7.41 -15.31 -20.71
N ARG A 64 8.45 -14.54 -21.06
CA ARG A 64 9.37 -13.97 -20.07
C ARG A 64 8.69 -12.90 -19.24
N GLY A 65 7.85 -12.06 -19.84
CA GLY A 65 7.03 -11.07 -19.13
C GLY A 65 6.10 -11.72 -18.11
N TRP A 66 5.41 -12.79 -18.50
CA TRP A 66 4.57 -13.56 -17.59
C TRP A 66 5.37 -14.17 -16.43
N HIS A 67 6.54 -14.72 -16.71
CA HIS A 67 7.43 -15.26 -15.68
C HIS A 67 7.83 -14.21 -14.64
N LEU A 68 8.14 -12.99 -15.06
CA LEU A 68 8.47 -11.88 -14.14
C LEU A 68 7.29 -11.49 -13.25
N ILE A 69 6.07 -11.51 -13.78
CA ILE A 69 4.85 -11.26 -13.01
C ILE A 69 4.65 -12.36 -11.98
N GLN A 70 4.80 -13.64 -12.38
CA GLN A 70 4.64 -14.78 -11.48
C GLN A 70 5.69 -14.81 -10.36
N GLU A 71 6.98 -14.58 -10.68
CA GLU A 71 8.03 -14.48 -9.67
C GLU A 71 7.69 -13.43 -8.60
N ARG A 72 7.13 -12.29 -9.00
CA ARG A 72 6.72 -11.25 -8.06
C ARG A 72 5.49 -11.65 -7.26
N ALA A 73 4.49 -12.27 -7.89
CA ALA A 73 3.31 -12.77 -7.20
C ALA A 73 3.68 -13.80 -6.13
N ASP A 74 4.56 -14.74 -6.46
CA ASP A 74 5.09 -15.75 -5.53
C ASP A 74 5.84 -15.12 -4.36
N PHE A 75 6.64 -14.08 -4.62
CA PHE A 75 7.31 -13.32 -3.57
C PHE A 75 6.31 -12.70 -2.58
N ILE A 76 5.26 -12.02 -3.09
CA ILE A 76 4.21 -11.40 -2.25
C ILE A 76 3.45 -12.46 -1.46
N ASN A 77 3.21 -13.63 -2.07
CA ASN A 77 2.48 -14.73 -1.44
C ASN A 77 3.21 -15.35 -0.24
N ARG A 78 4.53 -15.10 -0.08
CA ARG A 78 5.27 -15.48 1.15
C ARG A 78 4.79 -14.72 2.38
N CYS A 79 4.25 -13.51 2.21
CA CYS A 79 3.63 -12.75 3.29
C CYS A 79 2.26 -13.39 3.62
N PRO A 80 1.97 -13.82 4.86
CA PRO A 80 0.70 -14.44 5.17
C PRO A 80 -0.52 -13.55 4.84
N ALA A 81 -1.61 -14.16 4.38
CA ALA A 81 -2.79 -13.43 3.92
C ALA A 81 -3.37 -12.45 4.97
N TYR A 82 -3.38 -12.86 6.25
CA TYR A 82 -3.86 -12.00 7.34
C TYR A 82 -2.99 -10.75 7.52
N VAL A 83 -1.68 -10.85 7.28
CA VAL A 83 -0.76 -9.70 7.34
C VAL A 83 -1.04 -8.74 6.19
N ARG A 84 -1.18 -9.26 4.96
CA ARG A 84 -1.51 -8.44 3.79
C ARG A 84 -2.83 -7.70 3.98
N GLN A 85 -3.83 -8.38 4.54
CA GLN A 85 -5.13 -7.79 4.85
C GLN A 85 -5.02 -6.69 5.92
N ALA A 86 -4.26 -6.92 6.99
CA ALA A 86 -4.03 -5.91 8.03
C ALA A 86 -3.35 -4.65 7.46
N VAL A 87 -2.31 -4.82 6.64
CA VAL A 87 -1.60 -3.71 5.97
C VAL A 87 -2.55 -2.93 5.05
N LYS A 88 -3.42 -3.61 4.31
CA LYS A 88 -4.44 -2.99 3.46
C LYS A 88 -5.43 -2.15 4.28
N MET A 89 -5.93 -2.70 5.39
CA MET A 89 -6.87 -2.01 6.28
C MET A 89 -6.23 -0.78 6.95
N LEU A 90 -5.01 -0.92 7.47
CA LEU A 90 -4.25 0.18 8.08
C LEU A 90 -3.95 1.28 7.05
N THR A 91 -3.58 0.91 5.83
CA THR A 91 -3.36 1.87 4.73
C THR A 91 -4.63 2.65 4.41
N LYS A 92 -5.79 1.97 4.34
CA LYS A 92 -7.08 2.63 4.11
C LYS A 92 -7.42 3.60 5.23
N ALA A 93 -7.25 3.19 6.49
CA ALA A 93 -7.51 4.04 7.65
C ALA A 93 -6.60 5.27 7.68
N LEU A 94 -5.31 5.10 7.35
CA LEU A 94 -4.37 6.22 7.26
C LEU A 94 -4.73 7.19 6.12
N ARG A 95 -5.04 6.69 4.92
CA ARG A 95 -5.48 7.52 3.79
C ARG A 95 -6.75 8.31 4.12
N GLU A 96 -7.69 7.69 4.82
CA GLU A 96 -8.91 8.34 5.30
C GLU A 96 -8.60 9.48 6.28
N HIS A 97 -7.72 9.22 7.24
CA HIS A 97 -7.27 10.23 8.19
C HIS A 97 -6.55 11.38 7.47
N ASP A 98 -5.60 11.09 6.58
CA ASP A 98 -4.84 12.10 5.83
C ASP A 98 -5.77 12.99 4.99
N ARG A 99 -6.79 12.41 4.35
CA ARG A 99 -7.84 13.15 3.64
C ARG A 99 -8.64 14.08 4.55
N GLN A 100 -9.03 13.62 5.75
CA GLN A 100 -9.75 14.44 6.73
C GLN A 100 -8.88 15.54 7.34
N ALA A 101 -7.58 15.27 7.46
CA ALA A 101 -6.57 16.19 8.01
C ALA A 101 -6.10 17.24 6.99
N GLY A 102 -6.58 17.21 5.74
CA GLY A 102 -6.13 18.09 4.67
C GLY A 102 -4.71 17.79 4.19
N VAL A 103 -4.16 16.62 4.53
CA VAL A 103 -2.91 16.08 3.97
C VAL A 103 -3.27 15.39 2.65
N VAL A 104 -3.71 16.18 1.68
CA VAL A 104 -3.89 15.74 0.31
C VAL A 104 -2.77 16.39 -0.48
N ASP A 105 -2.06 15.62 -1.31
CA ASP A 105 -1.12 16.18 -2.25
C ASP A 105 -1.84 17.25 -3.09
N ALA A 106 -1.16 18.38 -3.31
CA ALA A 106 -1.66 19.48 -4.11
C ALA A 106 -1.75 19.08 -5.60
N GLU A 107 -2.69 18.21 -5.94
CA GLU A 107 -3.03 17.83 -7.32
C GLU A 107 -4.51 18.09 -7.56
N GLY A 108 -4.88 19.37 -7.41
CA GLY A 108 -6.07 19.98 -7.99
C GLY A 108 -5.76 20.90 -9.17
N SER A 109 -4.52 20.88 -9.70
CA SER A 109 -4.17 21.56 -10.95
C SER A 109 -3.95 20.51 -12.04
N ARG A 110 -5.06 20.07 -12.64
CA ARG A 110 -5.04 19.63 -14.04
C ARG A 110 -5.40 20.80 -14.92
#